data_AF-A0A3A9E8J0-F1
#
_entry.id   AF-A0A3A9E8J0-F1
#
_cell.length_a   1.000
_cell.length_b   1.000
_cell.length_c   1.000
_cell.angle_alpha   90.00
_cell.angle_beta   90.00
_cell.angle_gamma   90.00
#
_symmetry.space_group_name_H-M   'P 1'
#
loop_
_entity.id
_entity.type
_entity.pdbx_description
1 polymer ?
#
loop_
_entity_poly.entity_id
_entity_poly.type
_entity_poly.pdbx_seq_one_letter_code
_entity_poly.pdbx_strand_id
1 'polypeptide(L)'
;MYEAWSKAQAEVERARQEMTAAELVAKAEAAIEEQDYEGAIVFYLMAMEKYEELEDKAQIAALKKKIEALEEKQAQEQSSVSGNN
;
A
#
# COMPACT_ATOMS: atom_id res chain seq x y z
N MET A 1 -15.44 -15.68 -31.07
CA MET A 1 -15.42 -14.20 -30.95
C MET A 1 -15.78 -13.68 -29.55
N TYR A 2 -16.65 -14.35 -28.76
CA TYR A 2 -17.02 -13.89 -27.40
C TYR A 2 -15.89 -13.94 -26.37
N GLU A 3 -14.98 -14.93 -26.46
CA GLU A 3 -13.90 -15.11 -25.48
C GLU A 3 -12.83 -14.03 -25.53
N ALA A 4 -12.58 -13.44 -26.71
CA ALA A 4 -11.57 -12.38 -26.86
C ALA A 4 -12.01 -11.08 -26.19
N TRP A 5 -13.30 -10.75 -26.27
CA TRP A 5 -13.85 -9.53 -25.66
C TRP A 5 -13.91 -9.65 -24.13
N SER A 6 -14.26 -10.83 -23.62
CA SER A 6 -14.24 -11.14 -22.18
C SER A 6 -12.82 -11.08 -21.59
N LYS A 7 -11.82 -11.65 -22.28
CA LYS A 7 -10.42 -11.57 -21.83
C LYS A 7 -9.88 -10.14 -21.83
N ALA A 8 -10.20 -9.36 -22.86
CA ALA A 8 -9.78 -7.96 -22.93
C ALA A 8 -10.37 -7.13 -21.77
N GLN A 9 -11.63 -7.36 -21.38
CA GLN A 9 -12.21 -6.70 -20.21
C GLN A 9 -11.53 -7.11 -18.90
N ALA A 10 -11.21 -8.40 -18.74
CA ALA A 10 -10.52 -8.89 -17.54
C ALA A 10 -9.11 -8.28 -17.40
N GLU A 11 -8.36 -8.13 -18.49
CA GLU A 11 -7.06 -7.45 -18.46
C GLU A 11 -7.19 -5.95 -18.15
N VAL A 12 -8.18 -5.27 -18.73
CA VAL A 12 -8.42 -3.84 -18.44
C VAL A 12 -8.77 -3.65 -16.97
N GLU A 13 -9.61 -4.51 -16.40
CA GLU A 13 -9.98 -4.42 -14.98
C GLU A 13 -8.76 -4.71 -14.09
N ARG A 14 -7.97 -5.72 -14.43
CA ARG A 14 -6.71 -6.04 -13.73
C ARG A 14 -5.75 -4.86 -13.76
N ALA A 15 -5.52 -4.26 -14.93
CA ALA A 15 -4.66 -3.10 -15.08
C ALA A 15 -5.16 -1.88 -14.29
N ARG A 16 -6.49 -1.72 -14.20
CA ARG A 16 -7.10 -0.66 -13.39
C ARG A 16 -6.89 -0.87 -11.90
N GLN A 17 -7.01 -2.12 -11.42
CA GLN A 17 -6.73 -2.47 -10.03
C GLN A 17 -5.25 -2.25 -9.69
N GLU A 18 -4.33 -2.66 -10.57
CA GLU A 18 -2.90 -2.43 -10.43
C GLU A 18 -2.58 -0.92 -10.37
N MET A 19 -3.20 -0.12 -11.25
CA MET A 19 -3.04 1.34 -11.24
C MET A 19 -3.57 1.96 -9.94
N THR A 20 -4.74 1.52 -9.48
CA THR A 20 -5.32 2.00 -8.22
C THR A 20 -4.41 1.68 -7.03
N ALA A 21 -3.83 0.48 -7.00
CA ALA A 21 -2.88 0.07 -5.97
C ALA A 21 -1.60 0.91 -5.99
N ALA A 22 -1.08 1.22 -7.18
CA ALA A 22 0.08 2.11 -7.35
C ALA A 22 -0.22 3.55 -6.90
N GLU A 23 -1.42 4.07 -7.18
CA GLU A 23 -1.84 5.40 -6.70
C GLU A 23 -1.93 5.45 -5.17
N LEU A 24 -2.43 4.40 -4.53
CA LEU A 24 -2.46 4.28 -3.06
C LEU A 24 -1.05 4.26 -2.47
N VAL A 25 -0.11 3.56 -3.11
CA VAL A 25 1.32 3.56 -2.72
C VAL A 25 1.91 4.97 -2.81
N ALA A 26 1.62 5.71 -3.88
CA ALA A 26 2.11 7.08 -4.03
C ALA A 26 1.51 8.02 -2.96
N LYS A 27 0.23 7.86 -2.62
CA LYS A 27 -0.40 8.60 -1.51
C LYS A 27 0.22 8.27 -0.16
N ALA A 28 0.56 7.00 0.06
CA ALA A 28 1.28 6.58 1.26
C ALA A 28 2.64 7.28 1.35
N GLU A 29 3.41 7.29 0.26
CA GLU A 29 4.72 7.96 0.23
C GLU A 29 4.61 9.46 0.49
N ALA A 30 3.60 10.13 -0.08
CA ALA A 30 3.32 11.54 0.25
C ALA A 30 2.97 11.75 1.74
N ALA A 31 2.17 10.85 2.33
CA ALA A 31 1.84 10.92 3.75
C ALA A 31 3.09 10.71 4.65
N ILE A 32 4.03 9.85 4.25
CA ILE A 32 5.32 9.69 4.95
C ILE A 32 6.13 10.99 4.92
N GLU A 33 6.15 11.70 3.80
CA GLU A 33 6.82 13.01 3.68
C GLU A 33 6.20 14.06 4.61
N GLU A 34 4.88 13.98 4.83
CA GLU A 34 4.15 14.83 5.78
C GLU A 34 4.28 14.36 7.25
N GLN A 35 5.09 13.32 7.53
CA GLN A 35 5.21 12.65 8.83
C GLN A 35 3.90 12.00 9.32
N ASP A 36 2.91 11.86 8.44
CA ASP A 36 1.67 11.12 8.67
C ASP A 36 1.90 9.63 8.37
N TYR A 37 2.67 8.99 9.24
CA TYR A 37 2.96 7.56 9.11
C TYR A 37 1.70 6.70 9.30
N GLU A 38 0.74 7.14 10.12
CA GLU A 38 -0.54 6.45 10.30
C GLU A 38 -1.36 6.46 9.01
N GLY A 39 -1.48 7.62 8.36
CA GLY A 39 -2.10 7.75 7.04
C GLY A 39 -1.40 6.90 5.99
N ALA A 40 -0.07 6.90 5.98
CA ALA A 40 0.72 6.08 5.08
C ALA A 40 0.45 4.56 5.23
N ILE A 41 0.37 4.08 6.47
CA ILE A 41 0.06 2.67 6.76
C ILE A 41 -1.33 2.31 6.23
N VAL A 42 -2.34 3.16 6.46
CA VAL A 42 -3.70 2.93 5.94
C VAL A 42 -3.70 2.85 4.41
N PHE A 43 -3.00 3.75 3.73
CA PHE A 43 -2.89 3.72 2.27
C PHE A 43 -2.18 2.45 1.77
N TYR A 44 -1.11 2.01 2.44
CA TYR A 44 -0.45 0.75 2.10
C TYR A 44 -1.33 -0.48 2.35
N LEU A 45 -2.13 -0.50 3.42
CA LEU A 45 -3.08 -1.58 3.68
C LEU A 45 -4.16 -1.65 2.58
N MET A 46 -4.70 -0.50 2.17
CA MET A 46 -5.64 -0.45 1.04
C MET A 46 -5.01 -0.95 -0.27
N ALA A 47 -3.74 -0.61 -0.52
CA ALA A 47 -3.03 -1.11 -1.69
C ALA A 47 -2.80 -2.64 -1.60
N MET A 48 -2.51 -3.15 -0.41
CA MET A 48 -2.38 -4.60 -0.17
C MET A 48 -3.67 -5.35 -0.46
N GLU A 49 -4.84 -4.85 -0.05
CA GLU A 49 -6.12 -5.48 -0.37
C GLU A 49 -6.32 -5.61 -1.89
N LYS A 50 -5.90 -4.60 -2.66
CA LYS A 50 -5.92 -4.67 -4.14
C LYS A 50 -4.95 -5.68 -4.71
N TYR A 51 -3.75 -5.76 -4.15
CA TYR A 51 -2.80 -6.81 -4.55
C TYR A 51 -3.26 -8.21 -4.12
N GLU A 52 -4.04 -8.35 -3.04
CA GLU A 52 -4.68 -9.61 -2.64
C GLU A 52 -5.75 -10.06 -3.63
N GLU A 53 -6.60 -9.14 -4.10
CA GLU A 53 -7.57 -9.40 -5.18
C GLU A 53 -6.86 -9.86 -6.48
N LEU A 54 -5.65 -9.35 -6.73
CA LEU A 54 -4.81 -9.69 -7.88
C LEU A 54 -3.90 -10.91 -7.67
N GLU A 55 -3.95 -11.52 -6.47
CA GLU A 55 -3.06 -12.60 -6.02
C GLU A 55 -1.55 -12.26 -6.12
N ASP A 56 -1.20 -10.97 -6.11
CA ASP A 56 0.17 -10.47 -6.23
C ASP A 56 0.90 -10.47 -4.88
N LYS A 57 1.33 -11.67 -4.48
CA LYS A 57 2.07 -11.91 -3.23
C LYS A 57 3.40 -11.16 -3.16
N ALA A 58 4.02 -10.84 -4.30
CA ALA A 58 5.28 -10.12 -4.31
C ALA A 58 5.09 -8.68 -3.82
N GLN A 59 4.06 -8.00 -4.35
CA GLN A 59 3.71 -6.65 -3.94
C GLN A 59 3.20 -6.61 -2.50
N ILE A 60 2.36 -7.56 -2.08
CA ILE A 60 1.90 -7.67 -0.69
C ILE A 60 3.08 -7.78 0.27
N ALA A 61 4.07 -8.63 -0.03
CA ALA A 61 5.24 -8.80 0.82
C ALA A 61 6.11 -7.54 0.86
N ALA A 62 6.22 -6.82 -0.25
CA ALA A 62 6.93 -5.55 -0.29
C ALA A 62 6.25 -4.48 0.57
N LEU A 63 4.91 -4.37 0.49
CA LEU A 63 4.14 -3.42 1.28
C LEU A 63 4.16 -3.74 2.78
N LYS A 64 4.05 -5.01 3.17
CA LYS A 64 4.17 -5.43 4.58
C LYS A 64 5.49 -4.97 5.20
N LYS A 65 6.61 -5.15 4.49
CA LYS A 65 7.92 -4.67 4.97
C LYS A 65 7.97 -3.15 5.14
N LYS A 66 7.32 -2.40 4.24
CA LYS A 66 7.22 -0.94 4.36
C LYS A 66 6.41 -0.54 5.59
N ILE A 67 5.26 -1.19 5.83
CA ILE A 67 4.41 -0.96 7.00
C ILE A 67 5.17 -1.26 8.29
N GLU A 68 5.80 -2.43 8.41
CA GLU A 68 6.60 -2.80 9.59
C GLU A 68 7.69 -1.76 9.87
N ALA A 69 8.41 -1.31 8.85
CA ALA A 69 9.43 -0.27 9.00
C ALA A 69 8.85 1.09 9.47
N LEU A 70 7.64 1.44 9.03
CA LEU A 70 6.95 2.65 9.47
C LEU A 70 6.47 2.55 10.92
N GLU A 71 5.89 1.41 11.30
CA GLU A 71 5.43 1.14 12.66
C GLU A 71 6.60 1.15 13.66
N GLU A 72 7.74 0.54 13.31
CA GLU A 72 8.97 0.59 14.11
C GLU A 72 9.46 2.02 14.29
N LYS A 73 9.43 2.83 13.22
CA LYS A 73 9.85 4.23 13.25
C LYS A 73 8.90 5.06 14.13
N GLN A 74 7.60 4.88 14.00
CA GLN A 74 6.60 5.51 14.89
C GLN A 74 6.84 5.15 16.35
N ALA A 75 7.07 3.87 16.65
CA ALA A 75 7.31 3.40 18.01
C ALA A 75 8.61 4.01 18.60
N GLN A 76 9.67 4.14 17.80
CA GLN A 76 10.90 4.80 18.21
C GLN A 76 10.70 6.30 18.46
N GLU A 77 10.02 7.00 17.56
CA GLU A 77 9.74 8.44 17.70
C GLU A 77 8.90 8.70 18.96
N GLN A 78 7.84 7.93 19.21
CA GLN A 78 7.01 8.05 20.43
C GLN A 78 7.78 7.76 21.72
N SER A 79 8.68 6.77 21.70
CA SER A 79 9.47 6.40 22.89
C SER A 79 10.50 7.46 23.27
N SER A 80 11.04 8.19 22.30
CA SER A 80 12.05 9.24 22.54
C SER A 80 11.47 10.52 23.17
N VAL A 81 10.18 10.79 22.97
CA VAL A 81 9.51 12.01 23.47
C VAL A 81 9.09 11.91 24.95
N SER A 82 8.92 10.70 25.48
CA SER A 82 8.45 10.49 26.87
C SER A 82 9.57 10.49 27.94
N GLY A 83 10.84 10.64 27.54
CA GLY A 83 12.01 10.50 28.43
C GLY A 83 12.47 11.75 29.18
N ASN A 84 11.82 12.90 29.01
CA ASN A 84 12.17 14.15 29.73
C ASN A 84 10.93 14.72 30.43
N ASN A 85 10.71 14.36 31.69
CA ASN A 85 10.03 15.17 32.70
C ASN A 85 10.34 14.63 34.11
#